data_AF-A0A843LEC6-F1
#
_entry.id   AF-A0A843LEC6-F1
#
_cell.length_a   1.000
_cell.length_b   1.000
_cell.length_c   1.000
_cell.angle_alpha   90.00
_cell.angle_beta   90.00
_cell.angle_gamma   90.00
#
_symmetry.space_group_name_H-M   'P 1'
#
loop_
_entity.id
_entity.type
_entity.pdbx_description
1 polymer ?
#
loop_
_entity_poly.entity_id
_entity_poly.type
_entity_poly.pdbx_seq_one_letter_code
_entity_poly.pdbx_strand_id
1 'polypeptide(L)'
;MTFRLMVDKHALDFLHSLEAKDQRIIKEKLKILQDNPYPGPDGDKEKLHTNKKRESYRLHVARSFTVIYNIDPDNSLVYITHIMSIEKAHRRYGRI
;
A
#
# COMPACT_ATOMS: atom_id res chain seq x y z
N MET A 1 -1.60 11.47 14.81
CA MET A 1 -1.73 10.08 15.31
C MET A 1 -0.73 9.24 14.53
N THR A 2 -0.05 8.27 15.15
CA THR A 2 0.94 7.45 14.45
C THR A 2 0.39 6.04 14.27
N PHE A 3 0.16 5.65 13.02
CA PHE A 3 -0.28 4.30 12.69
C PHE A 3 0.90 3.33 12.68
N ARG A 4 0.69 2.12 13.20
CA ARG A 4 1.66 1.03 13.10
C ARG A 4 1.48 0.28 11.79
N LEU A 5 2.58 0.09 11.05
CA LEU A 5 2.57 -0.68 9.81
C LEU A 5 2.77 -2.16 10.10
N MET A 6 1.85 -2.99 9.62
CA MET A 6 1.99 -4.45 9.59
C MET A 6 2.12 -4.89 8.15
N VAL A 7 3.26 -5.46 7.78
CA VAL A 7 3.52 -5.93 6.42
C VAL A 7 3.29 -7.44 6.37
N ASP A 8 2.42 -7.88 5.46
CA ASP A 8 2.24 -9.29 5.18
C ASP A 8 3.55 -9.94 4.73
N LYS A 9 3.76 -11.20 5.10
CA LYS A 9 4.98 -11.94 4.76
C LYS A 9 5.26 -11.93 3.26
N HIS A 10 4.25 -12.16 2.42
CA HIS A 10 4.42 -12.17 0.96
C HIS A 10 4.77 -10.78 0.40
N ALA A 11 4.19 -9.73 0.99
CA ALA A 11 4.53 -8.36 0.63
C ALA A 11 5.98 -8.02 1.01
N LEU A 12 6.42 -8.50 2.18
CA LEU A 12 7.78 -8.32 2.66
C LEU A 12 8.79 -9.09 1.80
N ASP A 13 8.52 -10.36 1.47
CA ASP A 13 9.33 -11.17 0.55
C ASP A 13 9.47 -10.49 -0.82
N PHE A 14 8.37 -9.97 -1.38
CA PHE A 14 8.42 -9.20 -2.63
C PHE A 14 9.31 -7.97 -2.49
N LEU A 15 9.15 -7.19 -1.41
CA LEU A 15 9.99 -6.03 -1.15
C LEU A 15 11.47 -6.41 -1.09
N HIS A 16 11.83 -7.48 -0.40
CA HIS A 16 13.22 -7.95 -0.31
C HIS A 16 13.80 -8.45 -1.63
N SER A 17 12.95 -8.91 -2.55
CA SER A 17 13.38 -9.34 -3.89
C SER A 17 13.75 -8.18 -4.84
N LEU A 18 13.37 -6.94 -4.49
CA LEU A 18 13.65 -5.75 -5.30
C LEU A 18 15.08 -5.23 -5.09
N GLU A 19 15.58 -4.43 -6.03
CA GLU A 19 16.86 -3.75 -5.87
C GLU A 19 16.82 -2.71 -4.72
N ALA A 20 17.99 -2.41 -4.14
CA ALA A 20 18.09 -1.55 -2.96
C ALA A 20 17.46 -0.16 -3.16
N LYS A 21 17.54 0.38 -4.39
CA LYS A 21 16.92 1.64 -4.77
C LYS A 21 15.40 1.60 -4.63
N ASP A 22 14.76 0.58 -5.19
CA ASP A 22 13.31 0.42 -5.16
C ASP A 22 12.81 0.10 -3.74
N GLN A 23 13.54 -0.74 -3.00
CA GLN A 23 13.26 -0.99 -1.59
C GLN A 23 13.23 0.30 -0.78
N ARG A 24 14.20 1.19 -1.00
CA ARG A 24 14.27 2.47 -0.30
C ARG A 24 13.07 3.35 -0.65
N ILE A 25 12.77 3.50 -1.94
CA ILE A 25 11.64 4.33 -2.40
C ILE A 25 10.31 3.82 -1.81
N ILE A 26 10.09 2.50 -1.81
CA ILE A 26 8.87 1.92 -1.22
C ILE A 26 8.84 2.17 0.27
N LYS A 27 9.92 1.89 1.02
CA LYS A 27 9.96 2.12 2.47
C LYS A 27 9.70 3.58 2.84
N GLU A 28 10.29 4.53 2.11
CA GLU A 28 10.05 5.96 2.33
C GLU A 28 8.59 6.32 2.07
N LYS A 29 7.99 5.78 1.00
CA LYS A 29 6.57 6.03 0.72
C LYS A 29 5.64 5.34 1.72
N LEU A 30 5.99 4.17 2.25
CA LEU A 30 5.22 3.50 3.31
C LEU A 30 5.22 4.31 4.61
N LYS A 31 6.30 5.04 4.94
CA LYS A 31 6.35 5.87 6.14
C LYS A 31 5.25 6.93 6.18
N ILE A 32 4.79 7.44 5.03
CA ILE A 32 3.70 8.43 5.00
C ILE A 32 2.39 7.85 5.56
N LEU A 33 2.18 6.53 5.45
CA LEU A 33 1.00 5.86 5.97
C LEU A 33 0.99 5.82 7.51
N GLN A 34 2.15 5.98 8.15
CA GLN A 34 2.22 6.12 9.61
C GLN A 34 1.62 7.45 10.06
N ASP A 35 1.73 8.50 9.24
CA ASP A 35 1.20 9.82 9.56
C ASP A 35 -0.27 9.95 9.13
N ASN A 36 -0.56 9.64 7.86
CA ASN A 36 -1.91 9.67 7.32
C ASN A 36 -2.12 8.57 6.25
N PRO A 37 -2.81 7.47 6.59
CA PRO A 37 -3.10 6.40 5.65
C PRO A 37 -4.34 6.65 4.76
N TYR A 38 -5.09 7.74 4.97
CA TYR A 38 -6.33 7.98 4.23
C TYR A 38 -6.08 8.64 2.86
N PRO A 39 -6.99 8.46 1.88
CA PRO A 39 -6.92 9.15 0.61
C PRO A 39 -6.93 10.67 0.82
N GLY A 40 -6.09 11.37 0.06
CA GLY A 40 -5.89 12.82 0.16
C GLY A 40 -5.82 13.48 -1.21
N PRO A 41 -5.68 14.82 -1.26
CA PRO A 41 -5.69 15.59 -2.50
C PRO A 41 -4.54 15.25 -3.45
N ASP A 42 -3.45 14.67 -2.94
CA ASP A 42 -2.29 14.22 -3.74
C ASP A 42 -2.61 13.12 -4.76
N GLY A 43 -3.74 12.42 -4.64
CA GLY A 43 -4.17 11.38 -5.59
C GLY A 43 -3.31 10.11 -5.61
N ASP A 44 -2.30 10.02 -4.74
CA ASP A 44 -1.45 8.83 -4.60
C ASP A 44 -2.12 7.70 -3.83
N LYS A 45 -3.10 8.05 -2.99
CA LYS A 45 -3.89 7.12 -2.16
C LYS A 45 -5.33 7.13 -2.64
N GLU A 46 -5.85 5.95 -2.95
CA GLU A 46 -7.23 5.80 -3.43
C GLU A 46 -7.93 4.68 -2.71
N LYS A 47 -9.21 4.88 -2.40
CA LYS A 47 -10.06 3.85 -1.82
C LYS A 47 -10.50 2.88 -2.91
N LEU A 48 -10.28 1.59 -2.69
CA LEU A 48 -10.76 0.53 -3.56
C LEU A 48 -12.21 0.21 -3.20
N HIS A 49 -13.11 0.36 -4.17
CA HIS A 49 -14.50 -0.09 -4.06
C HIS A 49 -14.54 -1.62 -4.19
N THR A 50 -14.27 -2.31 -3.09
CA THR A 50 -14.44 -3.77 -3.00
C THR A 50 -15.69 -4.07 -2.19
N ASN A 51 -16.46 -5.10 -2.56
CA ASN A 51 -17.65 -5.55 -1.82
C ASN A 51 -17.32 -6.22 -0.46
N LYS A 52 -16.15 -5.94 0.12
CA LYS A 52 -15.68 -6.56 1.36
C LYS A 52 -16.07 -5.70 2.57
N LYS A 53 -16.26 -6.35 3.73
CA LYS A 53 -16.51 -5.68 5.03
C LYS A 53 -15.41 -4.70 5.45
N ARG A 54 -14.17 -4.89 4.96
CA ARG A 54 -13.03 -4.01 5.27
C ARG A 54 -12.69 -3.19 4.05
N GLU A 55 -12.58 -1.88 4.26
CA GLU A 55 -12.15 -0.95 3.23
C GLU A 55 -10.70 -1.23 2.87
N SER A 56 -10.46 -1.41 1.57
CA SER A 56 -9.12 -1.55 1.02
C SER A 56 -8.73 -0.25 0.32
N TYR A 57 -7.45 0.05 0.37
CA TYR A 57 -6.86 1.25 -0.22
C TYR A 57 -5.67 0.84 -1.07
N ARG A 58 -5.41 1.62 -2.13
CA ARG A 58 -4.21 1.53 -2.94
C ARG A 58 -3.34 2.76 -2.70
N LEU A 59 -2.03 2.55 -2.70
CA LEU A 59 -1.01 3.60 -2.70
C LEU A 59 -0.11 3.41 -3.93
N HIS A 60 -0.03 4.44 -4.76
CA HIS A 60 0.89 4.49 -5.88
C HIS A 60 2.27 4.97 -5.43
N VAL A 61 3.31 4.19 -5.79
CA VAL A 61 4.70 4.47 -5.46
C VAL A 61 5.49 4.62 -6.75
N ALA A 62 6.02 5.82 -6.99
CA ALA A 62 6.88 6.16 -8.14
C ALA A 62 6.31 5.72 -9.51
N ARG A 63 4.97 5.63 -9.64
CA ARG A 63 4.24 5.12 -10.83
C ARG A 63 4.65 3.72 -11.31
N SER A 64 5.45 3.00 -10.52
CA SER A 64 6.02 1.70 -10.88
C SER A 64 5.51 0.59 -9.96
N PHE A 65 5.16 0.93 -8.73
CA PHE A 65 4.63 -0.02 -7.74
C PHE A 65 3.29 0.44 -7.18
N THR A 66 2.50 -0.54 -6.79
CA THR A 66 1.22 -0.38 -6.14
C THR A 66 1.24 -1.16 -4.84
N VAL A 67 0.89 -0.49 -3.75
CA VAL A 67 0.73 -1.09 -2.42
C VAL A 67 -0.75 -1.17 -2.11
N ILE A 68 -1.23 -2.35 -1.72
CA ILE A 68 -2.60 -2.55 -1.26
C ILE A 68 -2.61 -2.74 0.25
N TYR A 69 -3.39 -1.91 0.94
CA TYR A 69 -3.45 -1.93 2.40
C TYR A 69 -4.87 -1.73 2.92
N ASN A 70 -5.09 -2.13 4.16
CA ASN A 70 -6.31 -1.88 4.92
C ASN A 70 -5.98 -1.05 6.16
N ILE A 71 -6.94 -0.26 6.61
CA ILE A 71 -6.79 0.60 7.80
C ILE A 71 -7.68 0.02 8.90
N ASP A 72 -7.14 -0.07 10.10
CA ASP A 72 -7.84 -0.44 11.33
C ASP A 72 -7.75 0.76 12.28
N PRO A 73 -8.74 1.65 12.27
CA PRO A 73 -8.71 2.89 13.04
C PRO A 73 -8.77 2.62 14.54
N ASP A 74 -9.52 1.60 14.98
CA ASP A 74 -9.67 1.22 16.39
C ASP A 74 -8.33 0.87 17.03
N ASN A 75 -7.45 0.19 16.28
CA ASN A 75 -6.12 -0.21 16.76
C ASN A 75 -4.99 0.70 16.27
N SER A 76 -5.29 1.73 15.47
CA SER A 76 -4.29 2.56 14.78
C SER A 76 -3.29 1.71 13.97
N LEU A 77 -3.79 0.72 13.24
CA LEU A 77 -2.98 -0.20 12.43
C LEU A 77 -3.22 -0.02 10.94
N VAL A 78 -2.17 -0.19 10.16
CA VAL A 78 -2.23 -0.23 8.70
C VAL A 78 -1.64 -1.56 8.25
N TYR A 79 -2.49 -2.40 7.67
CA TYR A 79 -2.13 -3.72 7.19
C TYR A 79 -1.78 -3.66 5.72
N ILE A 80 -0.49 -3.72 5.40
CA ILE A 80 0.01 -3.83 4.04
C ILE A 80 -0.11 -5.27 3.59
N THR A 81 -1.14 -5.54 2.78
CA THR A 81 -1.46 -6.89 2.33
C THR A 81 -0.64 -7.30 1.11
N HIS A 82 -0.35 -6.37 0.20
CA HIS A 82 0.36 -6.67 -1.04
C HIS A 82 1.22 -5.48 -1.47
N ILE A 83 2.41 -5.80 -1.99
CA ILE A 83 3.26 -4.88 -2.75
C ILE A 83 3.50 -5.56 -4.10
N MET A 84 3.28 -4.84 -5.19
CA MET A 84 3.49 -5.38 -6.53
C MET A 84 3.81 -4.27 -7.53
N SER A 85 4.35 -4.64 -8.70
CA SER A 85 4.50 -3.70 -9.81
C SER A 85 3.14 -3.28 -10.37
N ILE A 86 3.08 -2.09 -10.96
CA ILE A 86 1.87 -1.53 -11.57
C ILE A 86 1.29 -2.46 -12.65
N GLU A 87 2.15 -3.15 -13.42
CA GLU A 87 1.74 -4.12 -14.43
C GLU A 87 1.03 -5.34 -13.83
N LYS A 88 1.52 -5.82 -12.68
CA LYS A 88 0.90 -6.95 -11.96
C LYS A 88 -0.38 -6.50 -11.25
N ALA A 89 -0.41 -5.26 -10.75
CA ALA A 89 -1.60 -4.66 -10.17
C ALA A 89 -2.73 -4.53 -11.19
N HIS A 90 -2.46 -4.01 -12.39
CA HIS A 90 -3.45 -3.92 -13.47
C HIS A 90 -4.01 -5.27 -13.88
N ARG A 91 -3.18 -6.33 -13.90
CA ARG A 91 -3.66 -7.69 -14.18
C ARG A 91 -4.55 -8.27 -13.07
N ARG A 92 -4.26 -7.97 -11.81
CA ARG A 92 -4.96 -8.57 -10.65
C ARG A 92 -6.20 -7.78 -10.22
N TYR A 93 -6.19 -6.47 -10.36
CA TYR A 93 -7.24 -5.57 -9.87
C TYR A 93 -7.91 -4.75 -10.99
N GLY A 94 -7.53 -4.97 -12.26
CA GLY A 94 -8.07 -4.28 -13.42
C GLY A 94 -7.34 -2.96 -13.74
N ARG A 95 -7.40 -2.55 -15.00
CA ARG A 95 -7.32 -1.13 -15.37
C ARG A 95 -8.66 -0.54 -14.96
N ILE A 96 -8.70 0.11 -13.79
CA ILE A 96 -9.78 1.08 -13.51
C ILE A 96 -9.37 2.42 -14.07
#